data_AF-A0A0L8G6E8-F1
#
_entry.id   AF-A0A0L8G6E8-F1
#
_cell.length_a   1.000
_cell.length_b   1.000
_cell.length_c   1.000
_cell.angle_alpha   90.00
_cell.angle_beta   90.00
_cell.angle_gamma   90.00
#
_symmetry.space_group_name_H-M   'P 1'
#
loop_
_entity.id
_entity.type
_entity.pdbx_description
1 polymer ?
#
loop_
_entity_poly.entity_id
_entity_poly.type
_entity_poly.pdbx_seq_one_letter_code
_entity_poly.pdbx_strand_id
1 'polypeptide(L)'
;QDILFPYVADNLQNYLETHFDDDGCLCDIESLRQLAKQDEESKVIGATRISNTDADKDVIIQDVVANVKWQMSLNRKTTALKQLQGHIWKEAYKLGEIKGELFSDVVPVLHQLKEMGMKLYIYSSGSIESQKLLFSHIPEGNIIDVAHRRRSPREYQTIILHIGIEIKLTPRPK
;
A
#
# COMPACT_ATOMS: atom_id res chain seq x y z
N GLN A 1 5.58 2.46 -15.46
CA GLN A 1 4.12 2.59 -15.36
C GLN A 1 3.73 2.20 -13.95
N ASP A 2 2.89 3.00 -13.30
CA ASP A 2 2.41 2.75 -11.94
C ASP A 2 1.50 1.52 -11.94
N ILE A 3 1.83 0.49 -11.15
CA ILE A 3 1.12 -0.80 -11.15
C ILE A 3 0.39 -1.05 -9.83
N LEU A 4 0.81 -0.40 -8.74
CA LEU A 4 0.19 -0.63 -7.44
C LEU A 4 -1.25 -0.13 -7.38
N PHE A 5 -1.50 1.08 -7.88
CA PHE A 5 -2.85 1.65 -7.84
C PHE A 5 -3.81 0.99 -8.83
N PRO A 6 -3.44 0.76 -10.11
CA PRO A 6 -4.29 -0.01 -11.02
C PRO A 6 -4.57 -1.42 -10.50
N TYR A 7 -3.57 -2.10 -9.93
CA TYR A 7 -3.76 -3.44 -9.36
C TYR A 7 -4.84 -3.46 -8.27
N VAL A 8 -4.87 -2.46 -7.38
CA VAL A 8 -5.95 -2.36 -6.38
C VAL A 8 -7.29 -2.21 -7.07
N ALA A 9 -7.42 -1.30 -8.04
CA ALA A 9 -8.69 -1.05 -8.71
C ALA A 9 -9.23 -2.30 -9.44
N ASP A 10 -8.33 -3.11 -10.01
CA ASP A 10 -8.66 -4.31 -10.78
C ASP A 10 -8.97 -5.52 -9.88
N ASN A 11 -8.33 -5.64 -8.71
CA ASN A 11 -8.46 -6.80 -7.82
C ASN A 11 -9.36 -6.57 -6.59
N LEU A 12 -9.80 -5.33 -6.34
CA LEU A 12 -10.55 -4.96 -5.14
C LEU A 12 -11.80 -5.81 -4.92
N GLN A 13 -12.59 -6.05 -5.97
CA GLN A 13 -13.83 -6.82 -5.83
C GLN A 13 -13.53 -8.26 -5.43
N ASN A 14 -12.62 -8.93 -6.14
CA ASN A 14 -12.22 -10.31 -5.84
C ASN A 14 -11.63 -10.42 -4.42
N TYR A 15 -10.82 -9.45 -4.01
CA TYR A 15 -10.25 -9.38 -2.66
C TYR A 15 -11.37 -9.33 -1.60
N LEU A 16 -12.34 -8.41 -1.76
CA LEU A 16 -13.45 -8.28 -0.82
C LEU A 16 -14.34 -9.53 -0.79
N GLU A 17 -14.60 -10.16 -1.94
CA GLU A 17 -15.40 -11.39 -2.02
C GLU A 17 -14.73 -12.55 -1.27
N THR A 18 -13.42 -12.69 -1.44
CA THR A 18 -12.57 -13.74 -0.85
C THR A 18 -12.36 -13.54 0.65
N HIS A 19 -12.11 -12.29 1.08
CA HIS A 19 -11.71 -11.96 2.45
C HIS A 19 -12.83 -11.37 3.30
N PHE A 20 -14.07 -11.31 2.81
CA PHE A 20 -15.17 -10.61 3.49
C PHE A 20 -15.33 -11.00 4.97
N ASP A 21 -15.16 -12.29 5.26
CA ASP A 21 -15.39 -12.87 6.59
C ASP A 21 -14.12 -12.82 7.48
N ASP A 22 -13.01 -12.27 6.97
CA ASP A 22 -11.79 -12.06 7.74
C ASP A 22 -11.90 -10.80 8.61
N ASP A 23 -11.47 -10.91 9.88
CA ASP A 23 -11.46 -9.78 10.83
C ASP A 23 -10.75 -8.54 10.26
N GLY A 24 -9.65 -8.74 9.51
CA GLY A 24 -8.90 -7.67 8.89
C GLY A 24 -9.69 -6.90 7.83
N CYS A 25 -10.41 -7.64 6.96
CA CYS A 25 -11.24 -7.05 5.92
C CYS A 25 -12.46 -6.35 6.53
N LEU A 26 -13.08 -6.94 7.55
CA LEU A 26 -14.19 -6.30 8.28
C LEU A 26 -13.75 -4.99 8.95
N CYS A 27 -12.54 -4.96 9.54
CA CYS A 27 -11.96 -3.72 10.10
C CYS A 27 -11.72 -2.65 9.03
N ASP A 28 -11.27 -3.04 7.84
CA ASP A 28 -11.08 -2.13 6.71
C ASP A 28 -12.41 -1.54 6.22
N ILE A 29 -13.42 -2.39 6.03
CA ILE A 29 -14.77 -2.00 5.60
C ILE A 29 -15.37 -1.02 6.61
N GLU A 30 -15.25 -1.30 7.91
CA GLU A 30 -15.76 -0.41 8.96
C GLU A 30 -15.03 0.94 8.98
N SER A 31 -13.71 0.94 8.81
CA SER A 31 -12.93 2.18 8.72
C SER A 31 -13.34 3.04 7.52
N LEU A 32 -13.61 2.40 6.37
CA LEU A 32 -14.12 3.07 5.18
C LEU A 32 -15.55 3.59 5.37
N ARG A 33 -16.41 2.82 6.04
CA ARG A 33 -17.79 3.20 6.36
C ARG A 33 -17.83 4.45 7.24
N GLN A 34 -17.01 4.50 8.29
CA GLN A 34 -16.90 5.67 9.16
C GLN A 34 -16.43 6.91 8.39
N LEU A 35 -15.45 6.75 7.50
CA LEU A 35 -14.98 7.83 6.64
C LEU A 35 -16.08 8.30 5.66
N ALA A 36 -16.81 7.37 5.04
CA ALA A 36 -17.91 7.70 4.13
C ALA A 36 -19.00 8.52 4.84
N LYS A 37 -19.35 8.15 6.08
CA LYS A 37 -20.29 8.91 6.91
C LYS A 37 -19.79 10.33 7.22
N GLN A 38 -18.50 10.48 7.57
CA GLN A 38 -17.89 11.80 7.81
C GLN A 38 -17.90 12.66 6.54
N ASP A 39 -17.63 12.05 5.37
CA ASP A 39 -17.67 12.75 4.08
C ASP A 39 -19.09 13.23 3.72
N GLU A 40 -20.11 12.43 4.02
CA GLU A 40 -21.53 12.83 3.87
C GLU A 40 -21.91 13.98 4.79
N GLU A 41 -21.58 13.87 6.08
CA GLU A 41 -21.84 14.91 7.09
C GLU A 41 -21.15 16.24 6.71
N SER A 42 -19.95 16.13 6.16
CA SER A 42 -19.16 17.27 5.67
C SER A 42 -19.59 17.76 4.28
N LYS A 43 -20.59 17.13 3.65
CA LYS A 43 -21.11 17.43 2.31
C LYS A 43 -20.04 17.43 1.22
N VAL A 44 -19.10 16.48 1.30
CA VAL A 44 -18.09 16.28 0.26
C VAL A 44 -18.79 15.91 -1.05
N ILE A 45 -18.50 16.67 -2.12
CA ILE A 45 -19.15 16.49 -3.43
C ILE A 45 -18.80 15.09 -3.97
N GLY A 46 -19.83 14.32 -4.30
CA GLY A 46 -19.68 12.97 -4.86
C GLY A 46 -19.35 11.88 -3.84
N ALA A 47 -19.44 12.16 -2.53
CA ALA A 47 -19.26 11.16 -1.49
C ALA A 47 -20.14 9.93 -1.76
N THR A 48 -19.52 8.76 -1.73
CA THR A 48 -20.19 7.48 -1.97
C THR A 48 -20.42 6.79 -0.64
N ARG A 49 -21.68 6.48 -0.32
CA ARG A 49 -22.09 5.83 0.92
C ARG A 49 -21.64 4.38 0.99
N ILE A 50 -21.52 3.85 2.20
CA ILE A 50 -21.33 2.41 2.44
C ILE A 50 -22.42 1.91 3.37
N SER A 51 -23.17 0.91 2.93
CA SER A 51 -24.26 0.30 3.70
C SER A 51 -23.78 -0.28 5.04
N ASN A 52 -24.71 -0.33 5.99
CA ASN A 52 -24.50 -0.89 7.32
C ASN A 52 -24.34 -2.42 7.27
N THR A 53 -23.98 -3.02 8.41
CA THR A 53 -23.69 -4.46 8.54
C THR A 53 -24.92 -5.37 8.39
N ASP A 54 -26.13 -4.82 8.44
CA ASP A 54 -27.39 -5.52 8.24
C ASP A 54 -27.78 -5.68 6.76
N ALA A 55 -27.07 -5.01 5.84
CA ALA A 55 -27.26 -5.19 4.41
C ALA A 55 -26.63 -6.51 3.90
N ASP A 56 -27.10 -6.96 2.74
CA ASP A 56 -26.54 -8.14 2.07
C ASP A 56 -25.05 -7.94 1.74
N LYS A 57 -24.26 -9.02 1.87
CA LYS A 57 -22.82 -9.05 1.59
C LYS A 57 -22.48 -8.40 0.24
N ASP A 58 -23.20 -8.77 -0.82
CA ASP A 58 -22.95 -8.27 -2.18
C ASP A 58 -23.18 -6.75 -2.29
N VAL A 59 -24.18 -6.22 -1.57
CA VAL A 59 -24.46 -4.77 -1.51
C VAL A 59 -23.32 -4.04 -0.81
N ILE A 60 -22.85 -4.57 0.33
CA ILE A 60 -21.71 -4.00 1.06
C ILE A 60 -20.46 -3.98 0.18
N ILE A 61 -20.16 -5.08 -0.52
CA ILE A 61 -19.01 -5.17 -1.42
C ILE A 61 -19.11 -4.13 -2.54
N GLN A 62 -20.27 -4.02 -3.20
CA GLN A 62 -20.47 -3.05 -4.28
C GLN A 62 -20.29 -1.60 -3.80
N ASP A 63 -20.84 -1.27 -2.64
CA ASP A 63 -20.69 0.04 -2.03
C ASP A 63 -19.23 0.37 -1.71
N VAL A 64 -18.49 -0.59 -1.13
CA VAL A 64 -17.06 -0.43 -0.82
C VAL A 64 -16.26 -0.25 -2.12
N VAL A 65 -16.54 -1.04 -3.16
CA VAL A 65 -15.90 -0.91 -4.47
C VAL A 65 -16.13 0.48 -5.07
N ALA A 66 -17.37 0.96 -5.05
CA ALA A 66 -17.72 2.27 -5.56
C ALA A 66 -17.02 3.39 -4.77
N ASN A 67 -17.04 3.31 -3.43
CA ASN A 67 -16.40 4.27 -2.55
C ASN A 67 -14.87 4.33 -2.77
N VAL A 68 -14.20 3.18 -2.83
CA VAL A 68 -12.74 3.13 -3.04
C VAL A 68 -12.37 3.67 -4.42
N LYS A 69 -13.09 3.29 -5.49
CA LYS A 69 -12.85 3.81 -6.84
C LYS A 69 -13.07 5.32 -6.91
N TRP A 70 -14.10 5.84 -6.26
CA TRP A 70 -14.32 7.28 -6.12
C TRP A 70 -13.16 7.97 -5.40
N GLN A 71 -12.72 7.46 -4.23
CA GLN A 71 -11.60 8.05 -3.50
C GLN A 71 -10.31 8.06 -4.33
N MET A 72 -10.04 6.99 -5.07
CA MET A 72 -8.88 6.87 -5.96
C MET A 72 -8.96 7.83 -7.15
N SER A 73 -10.15 8.01 -7.75
CA SER A 73 -10.36 8.95 -8.87
C SER A 73 -10.03 10.40 -8.49
N LEU A 74 -10.20 10.75 -7.21
CA LEU A 74 -9.88 12.06 -6.65
C LEU A 74 -8.48 12.13 -6.03
N ASN A 75 -7.66 11.08 -6.18
CA ASN A 75 -6.33 10.96 -5.57
C ASN A 75 -6.34 11.26 -4.06
N ARG A 76 -7.41 10.83 -3.36
CA ARG A 76 -7.51 11.01 -1.91
C ARG A 76 -6.51 10.09 -1.21
N LYS A 77 -5.92 10.57 -0.12
CA LYS A 77 -4.86 9.87 0.63
C LYS A 77 -5.27 9.58 2.07
N THR A 78 -6.52 9.19 2.27
CA THR A 78 -7.13 8.93 3.58
C THR A 78 -6.49 7.71 4.25
N THR A 79 -6.54 7.66 5.57
CA THR A 79 -5.98 6.54 6.35
C THR A 79 -6.70 5.23 6.04
N ALA A 80 -8.03 5.24 5.99
CA ALA A 80 -8.85 4.06 5.70
C ALA A 80 -8.56 3.47 4.31
N LEU A 81 -8.45 4.33 3.28
CA LEU A 81 -8.10 3.87 1.92
C LEU A 81 -6.72 3.21 1.89
N LYS A 82 -5.72 3.85 2.51
CA LYS A 82 -4.34 3.34 2.54
C LYS A 82 -4.21 2.03 3.29
N GLN A 83 -5.05 1.81 4.30
CA GLN A 83 -5.06 0.57 5.08
C GLN A 83 -5.48 -0.61 4.20
N LEU A 84 -6.65 -0.51 3.55
CA LEU A 84 -7.14 -1.54 2.63
C LEU A 84 -6.17 -1.78 1.46
N GLN A 85 -5.66 -0.71 0.84
CA GLN A 85 -4.64 -0.81 -0.20
C GLN A 85 -3.40 -1.58 0.28
N GLY A 86 -2.96 -1.31 1.51
CA GLY A 86 -1.85 -2.00 2.15
C GLY A 86 -2.09 -3.51 2.29
N HIS A 87 -3.30 -3.93 2.69
CA HIS A 87 -3.65 -5.34 2.81
C HIS A 87 -3.73 -6.05 1.46
N ILE A 88 -4.35 -5.41 0.45
CA ILE A 88 -4.40 -5.93 -0.93
C ILE A 88 -2.98 -6.12 -1.48
N TRP A 89 -2.11 -5.12 -1.34
CA TRP A 89 -0.73 -5.25 -1.79
C TRP A 89 0.03 -6.34 -1.03
N LYS A 90 -0.17 -6.44 0.28
CA LYS A 90 0.49 -7.46 1.11
C LYS A 90 0.21 -8.86 0.59
N GLU A 91 -1.03 -9.13 0.21
CA GLU A 91 -1.39 -10.41 -0.40
C GLU A 91 -0.75 -10.58 -1.77
N ALA A 92 -0.84 -9.58 -2.65
CA ALA A 92 -0.24 -9.61 -3.98
C ALA A 92 1.27 -9.90 -3.94
N TYR A 93 1.99 -9.30 -2.99
CA TYR A 93 3.42 -9.56 -2.74
C TYR A 93 3.67 -10.99 -2.25
N LYS A 94 2.85 -11.50 -1.32
CA LYS A 94 2.95 -12.87 -0.81
C LYS A 94 2.68 -13.92 -1.88
N LEU A 95 1.71 -13.67 -2.75
CA LEU A 95 1.39 -14.52 -3.91
C LEU A 95 2.42 -14.40 -5.04
N GLY A 96 3.30 -13.40 -4.96
CA GLY A 96 4.30 -13.12 -5.99
C GLY A 96 3.73 -12.54 -7.29
N GLU A 97 2.49 -12.06 -7.25
CA GLU A 97 1.81 -11.36 -8.35
C GLU A 97 2.40 -9.97 -8.59
N ILE A 98 2.88 -9.36 -7.50
CA ILE A 98 3.67 -8.14 -7.51
C ILE A 98 5.02 -8.43 -6.87
N LYS A 99 6.09 -7.88 -7.45
CA LYS A 99 7.45 -7.93 -6.92
C LYS A 99 8.02 -6.54 -6.93
N GLY A 100 8.80 -6.19 -5.90
CA GLY A 100 9.51 -4.93 -5.88
C GLY A 100 10.57 -4.94 -6.97
N GLU A 101 10.69 -3.85 -7.71
CA GLU A 101 11.77 -3.65 -8.67
C GLU A 101 12.67 -2.55 -8.12
N LEU A 102 13.96 -2.84 -8.06
CA LEU A 102 15.00 -1.85 -7.81
C LEU A 102 15.86 -1.76 -9.06
N PHE A 103 16.44 -0.58 -9.30
CA PHE A 103 17.46 -0.49 -10.34
C PHE A 103 18.63 -1.40 -9.98
N SER A 104 19.23 -2.03 -10.99
CA SER A 104 20.27 -3.06 -10.82
C SER A 104 21.51 -2.57 -10.07
N ASP A 105 21.75 -1.26 -10.05
CA ASP A 105 22.85 -0.60 -9.35
C ASP A 105 22.52 -0.29 -7.87
N VAL A 106 21.25 -0.31 -7.46
CA VAL A 106 20.84 0.04 -6.09
C VAL A 106 21.30 -1.01 -5.09
N VAL A 107 21.03 -2.29 -5.34
CA VAL A 107 21.38 -3.37 -4.40
C VAL A 107 22.88 -3.43 -4.13
N PRO A 108 23.77 -3.43 -5.15
CA PRO A 108 25.22 -3.38 -4.93
C PRO A 108 25.68 -2.19 -4.08
N VAL A 109 25.15 -0.99 -4.34
CA VAL A 109 25.52 0.22 -3.59
C VAL A 109 25.07 0.15 -2.14
N LEU A 110 23.84 -0.34 -1.88
CA LEU A 110 23.34 -0.51 -0.51
C LEU A 110 24.20 -1.48 0.30
N HIS A 111 24.70 -2.56 -0.33
CA HIS A 111 25.64 -3.48 0.31
C HIS A 111 26.97 -2.81 0.66
N GLN A 112 27.58 -2.09 -0.30
CA GLN A 112 28.84 -1.37 -0.05
C GLN A 112 28.73 -0.35 1.08
N LEU A 113 27.65 0.43 1.11
CA LEU A 113 27.42 1.41 2.17
C LEU A 113 27.25 0.74 3.55
N LYS A 114 26.59 -0.43 3.59
CA LYS A 114 26.45 -1.22 4.83
C LYS A 114 27.80 -1.78 5.30
N GLU A 115 28.64 -2.28 4.38
CA GLU A 115 30.00 -2.75 4.69
C GLU A 115 30.90 -1.63 5.22
N MET A 116 30.70 -0.40 4.76
CA MET A 116 31.34 0.81 5.29
C MET A 116 30.80 1.25 6.67
N GLY A 117 29.85 0.50 7.25
CA GLY A 117 29.26 0.82 8.56
C GLY A 117 28.23 1.95 8.52
N MET A 118 27.74 2.35 7.34
CA MET A 118 26.73 3.41 7.23
C MET A 118 25.34 2.90 7.63
N LYS A 119 24.56 3.75 8.28
CA LYS A 119 23.14 3.48 8.56
C LYS A 119 22.29 3.93 7.37
N LEU A 120 21.48 3.02 6.85
CA LEU A 120 20.61 3.29 5.71
C LEU A 120 19.16 3.49 6.17
N TYR A 121 18.48 4.44 5.53
CA TYR A 121 17.10 4.81 5.82
C TYR A 121 16.37 5.08 4.52
N ILE A 122 15.10 4.67 4.45
CA ILE A 122 14.22 4.95 3.32
C ILE A 122 13.28 6.09 3.71
N TYR A 123 13.12 7.06 2.81
CA TYR A 123 12.16 8.15 2.96
C TYR A 123 11.27 8.21 1.73
N SER A 124 10.01 7.80 1.91
CA SER A 124 8.98 7.79 0.85
C SER A 124 7.63 8.16 1.43
N SER A 125 6.73 8.67 0.58
CA SER A 125 5.33 8.94 0.90
C SER A 125 4.49 7.67 1.06
N GLY A 126 5.01 6.51 0.63
CA GLY A 126 4.37 5.22 0.83
C GLY A 126 4.32 4.84 2.32
N SER A 127 3.38 3.99 2.70
CA SER A 127 3.30 3.48 4.07
C SER A 127 4.55 2.70 4.45
N ILE A 128 4.90 2.64 5.74
CA ILE A 128 6.05 1.84 6.22
C ILE A 128 5.87 0.36 5.83
N GLU A 129 4.65 -0.14 5.88
CA GLU A 129 4.36 -1.53 5.49
C GLU A 129 4.59 -1.75 3.99
N SER A 130 4.11 -0.83 3.15
CA SER A 130 4.35 -0.87 1.69
C SER A 130 5.84 -0.83 1.37
N GLN A 131 6.61 -0.01 2.09
CA GLN A 131 8.07 0.06 1.93
C GLN A 131 8.72 -1.27 2.31
N LYS A 132 8.35 -1.86 3.45
CA LYS A 132 8.86 -3.18 3.84
C LYS A 132 8.55 -4.24 2.79
N LEU A 133 7.30 -4.31 2.33
CA LEU A 133 6.86 -5.28 1.32
C LEU A 133 7.68 -5.16 0.04
N LEU A 134 7.94 -3.93 -0.42
CA LEU A 134 8.78 -3.66 -1.58
C LEU A 134 10.18 -4.28 -1.40
N PHE A 135 10.84 -4.01 -0.27
CA PHE A 135 12.22 -4.43 -0.03
C PHE A 135 12.39 -5.89 0.43
N SER A 136 11.31 -6.58 0.83
CA SER A 136 11.34 -8.02 1.12
C SER A 136 11.01 -8.92 -0.07
N HIS A 137 10.45 -8.37 -1.15
CA HIS A 137 9.99 -9.14 -2.31
C HIS A 137 10.63 -8.63 -3.61
N ILE A 138 11.95 -8.37 -3.60
CA ILE A 138 12.73 -8.06 -4.81
C ILE A 138 13.31 -9.35 -5.43
N PRO A 139 13.64 -9.37 -6.74
CA PRO A 139 14.28 -10.53 -7.38
C PRO A 139 15.54 -11.02 -6.68
N GLU A 140 16.32 -10.10 -6.11
CA GLU A 140 17.57 -10.36 -5.40
C GLU A 140 17.35 -10.88 -3.96
N GLY A 141 16.09 -10.98 -3.49
CA GLY A 141 15.74 -11.50 -2.17
C GLY A 141 15.19 -10.44 -1.22
N ASN A 142 15.51 -10.55 0.08
CA ASN A 142 15.05 -9.61 1.11
C ASN A 142 16.21 -8.75 1.60
N ILE A 143 16.07 -7.41 1.50
CA ILE A 143 17.09 -6.46 1.96
C ILE A 143 16.61 -5.55 3.10
N ILE A 144 15.52 -5.91 3.79
CA ILE A 144 14.98 -5.13 4.94
C ILE A 144 16.03 -4.94 6.05
N ASP A 145 16.91 -5.92 6.27
CA ASP A 145 17.97 -5.87 7.28
C ASP A 145 19.05 -4.80 7.00
N VAL A 146 18.92 -4.07 5.90
CA VAL A 146 19.80 -2.97 5.54
C VAL A 146 19.27 -1.64 6.11
N ALA A 147 17.96 -1.47 6.34
CA ALA A 147 17.35 -0.19 6.71
C ALA A 147 16.90 -0.12 8.18
N HIS A 148 17.39 0.87 8.94
CA HIS A 148 17.03 1.05 10.36
C HIS A 148 15.77 1.90 10.58
N ARG A 149 15.14 1.73 11.75
CA ARG A 149 13.93 2.45 12.19
C ARG A 149 14.22 3.94 12.46
N ARG A 150 13.30 4.83 12.07
CA ARG A 150 13.38 6.29 12.29
C ARG A 150 13.31 6.64 13.79
N ARG A 151 14.29 7.39 14.32
CA ARG A 151 14.21 8.13 15.60
C ARG A 151 14.72 9.57 15.38
N SER A 152 13.81 10.52 15.23
CA SER A 152 13.96 11.99 15.19
C SER A 152 15.04 12.62 14.25
N PRO A 153 14.80 13.81 13.65
CA PRO A 153 15.74 14.44 12.69
C PRO A 153 17.04 15.04 13.26
N ARG A 154 17.32 14.95 14.57
CA ARG A 154 18.34 15.80 15.22
C ARG A 154 19.73 15.21 15.37
N GLU A 155 19.93 13.97 15.01
CA GLU A 155 21.24 13.31 15.12
C GLU A 155 21.48 12.54 13.81
N TYR A 156 22.74 12.44 13.38
CA TYR A 156 23.26 11.66 12.25
C TYR A 156 23.47 12.39 10.91
N GLN A 157 24.71 12.23 10.39
CA GLN A 157 25.03 12.23 8.96
C GLN A 157 24.16 11.17 8.28
N THR A 158 22.98 11.60 7.83
CA THR A 158 21.97 10.75 7.21
C THR A 158 22.14 10.87 5.70
N ILE A 159 22.50 9.79 5.02
CA ILE A 159 22.25 9.72 3.58
C ILE A 159 20.75 9.47 3.44
N ILE A 160 20.00 10.54 3.22
CA ILE A 160 18.63 10.44 2.72
C ILE A 160 18.80 10.06 1.26
N LEU A 161 18.74 8.76 0.98
CA LEU A 161 18.54 8.31 -0.38
C LEU A 161 17.15 8.81 -0.78
N HIS A 162 17.12 9.94 -1.49
CA HIS A 162 15.99 10.32 -2.32
C HIS A 162 16.03 9.36 -3.51
N ILE A 163 15.71 8.10 -3.24
CA ILE A 163 15.54 7.13 -4.29
C ILE A 163 14.34 7.68 -5.05
N GLY A 164 14.58 8.25 -6.22
CA GLY A 164 13.55 8.52 -7.23
C GLY A 164 13.03 7.16 -7.68
N ILE A 165 12.29 6.48 -6.81
CA ILE A 165 11.66 5.20 -7.08
C ILE A 165 10.45 5.55 -7.91
N GLU A 166 10.61 5.57 -9.23
CA GLU A 166 9.53 5.04 -10.04
C GLU A 166 9.38 3.58 -9.63
N ILE A 167 8.29 3.26 -8.94
CA ILE A 167 7.90 1.88 -8.70
C ILE A 167 7.52 1.32 -10.08
N LYS A 168 8.50 0.79 -10.81
CA LYS A 168 8.23 -0.13 -11.90
C LYS A 168 7.99 -1.48 -11.24
N LEU A 169 6.91 -2.10 -11.62
CA LEU A 169 6.62 -3.49 -11.28
C LEU A 169 6.48 -4.17 -12.64
N THR A 170 6.69 -5.47 -12.70
CA THR A 170 6.47 -6.21 -13.94
C THR A 170 5.46 -7.31 -13.66
N PRO A 171 4.37 -7.43 -14.44
CA PRO A 171 3.48 -8.57 -14.32
C PRO A 171 4.26 -9.87 -14.58
N ARG A 172 3.89 -10.94 -13.88
CA ARG A 172 4.48 -12.26 -14.06
C ARG A 172 4.38 -12.68 -15.54
N PRO A 173 5.48 -13.10 -16.20
CA PRO A 173 5.37 -13.71 -17.52
C PRO A 173 4.55 -14.99 -17.42
N LYS A 174 3.63 -15.18 -18.37
CA LYS A 174 2.74 -16.35 -18.47
C LYS A 174 3.52 -17.66 -18.51
#